data_AF-A0A975CTT3-F1
#
_entry.id   AF-A0A975CTT3-F1
#
_cell.length_a   1.000
_cell.length_b   1.000
_cell.length_c   1.000
_cell.angle_alpha   90.00
_cell.angle_beta   90.00
_cell.angle_gamma   90.00
#
_symmetry.space_group_name_H-M   'P 1'
#
loop_
_entity.id
_entity.type
_entity.pdbx_description
1 polymer ?
#
loop_
_entity_poly.entity_id
_entity_poly.type
_entity_poly.pdbx_seq_one_letter_code
_entity_poly.pdbx_strand_id
1 'polypeptide(L)'
;MKKFLLLITALSFLFLASGCGQKAFEPDRTKPVGMILVNGTVKTDTEPELGQVVYAEFTDNQYRFPLDAVMVYYFDYDEETAYAGDQNCTSLTFAANADTKQVEAEASCRYIFREGSENTIYAYYLYYDGKGLGFYPMETLMAHRITGEEFSIRINEQYRFTLENEKPTSFFTICCRKGEEELAFGTVRPEEMDDYMKYPLPEGTDNVEINAFDVNGEFISRKELKPGDYSYTAGYDIGGQFQGAKSLRLVWPEPAEP
;
A
#
# COMPACT_ATOMS: atom_id res chain seq x y z
N MET A 1 -60.63 12.16 -25.16
CA MET A 1 -59.46 11.30 -25.47
C MET A 1 -58.17 12.10 -25.74
N LYS A 2 -57.79 13.07 -24.88
CA LYS A 2 -56.50 13.80 -24.99
C LYS A 2 -55.59 13.64 -23.77
N LYS A 3 -56.09 13.07 -22.67
CA LYS A 3 -55.31 12.80 -21.44
C LYS A 3 -54.65 11.42 -21.41
N PHE A 4 -55.08 10.49 -22.27
CA PHE A 4 -54.49 9.14 -22.38
C PHE A 4 -53.32 9.06 -23.38
N LEU A 5 -53.20 10.02 -24.31
CA LEU A 5 -52.11 10.02 -25.29
C LEU A 5 -50.78 10.51 -24.67
N LEU A 6 -50.86 11.44 -23.70
CA LEU A 6 -49.69 12.02 -23.03
C LEU A 6 -48.97 11.02 -22.12
N LEU A 7 -49.69 10.05 -21.55
CA LEU A 7 -49.11 9.03 -20.67
C LEU A 7 -48.29 7.98 -21.43
N ILE A 8 -48.66 7.68 -22.68
CA ILE A 8 -47.94 6.69 -23.51
C ILE A 8 -46.65 7.29 -24.09
N THR A 9 -46.64 8.59 -24.43
CA THR A 9 -45.42 9.30 -24.84
C THR A 9 -44.42 9.49 -23.70
N ALA A 10 -44.87 9.68 -22.46
CA ALA A 10 -43.97 9.81 -21.30
C ALA A 10 -43.31 8.46 -20.93
N LEU A 11 -44.02 7.34 -21.08
CA LEU A 11 -43.46 6.00 -20.84
C LEU A 11 -42.44 5.58 -21.92
N SER A 12 -42.59 6.09 -23.14
CA SER A 12 -41.69 5.80 -24.26
C SER A 12 -40.33 6.51 -24.13
N PHE A 13 -40.28 7.68 -23.47
CA PHE A 13 -39.03 8.39 -23.20
C PHE A 13 -38.24 7.79 -22.02
N LEU A 14 -38.90 7.10 -21.08
CA LEU A 14 -38.21 6.43 -19.97
C LEU A 14 -37.48 5.14 -20.38
N PHE A 15 -37.91 4.47 -21.46
CA PHE A 15 -37.20 3.29 -22.00
C PHE A 15 -36.07 3.63 -22.97
N LEU A 16 -36.00 4.87 -23.47
CA LEU A 16 -34.92 5.32 -24.37
C LEU A 16 -33.68 5.85 -23.61
N ALA A 17 -33.80 6.11 -22.30
CA ALA A 17 -32.68 6.54 -21.46
C ALA A 17 -31.93 5.37 -20.77
N SER A 18 -32.46 4.14 -20.83
CA SER A 18 -31.85 2.95 -20.21
C SER A 18 -31.03 2.09 -21.19
N GLY A 19 -30.68 2.63 -22.36
CA GLY A 19 -30.17 1.84 -23.50
C GLY A 19 -28.80 2.20 -24.06
N CYS A 20 -28.08 3.20 -23.53
CA CYS A 20 -26.65 3.34 -23.79
C CYS A 20 -25.90 2.55 -22.73
N GLY A 21 -25.86 1.22 -22.88
CA GLY A 21 -24.95 0.40 -22.10
C GLY A 21 -23.55 1.00 -22.24
N GLN A 22 -22.98 1.50 -21.14
CA GLN A 22 -21.54 1.70 -21.07
C GLN A 22 -20.92 0.40 -21.57
N LYS A 23 -20.14 0.47 -22.65
CA LYS A 23 -19.36 -0.68 -23.11
C LYS A 23 -18.61 -1.18 -21.88
N ALA A 24 -18.71 -2.47 -21.58
CA ALA A 24 -17.95 -3.05 -20.47
C ALA A 24 -16.48 -2.66 -20.65
N PHE A 25 -15.86 -2.18 -19.58
CA PHE A 25 -14.45 -1.87 -19.61
C PHE A 25 -13.68 -3.13 -19.98
N GLU A 26 -12.81 -3.00 -20.98
CA GLU A 26 -11.92 -4.05 -21.42
C GLU A 26 -10.51 -3.56 -21.07
N PRO A 27 -9.83 -4.17 -20.08
CA PRO A 27 -8.53 -3.69 -19.64
C PRO A 27 -7.53 -3.82 -20.79
N ASP A 28 -6.79 -2.74 -21.05
CA ASP A 28 -5.60 -2.85 -21.88
C ASP A 28 -4.54 -3.61 -21.06
N ARG A 29 -4.51 -4.94 -21.24
CA ARG A 29 -3.58 -5.84 -20.55
C ARG A 29 -2.10 -5.55 -20.82
N THR A 30 -1.81 -4.65 -21.77
CA THR A 30 -0.45 -4.17 -22.04
C THR A 30 -0.07 -2.93 -21.24
N LYS A 31 -1.03 -2.32 -20.51
CA LYS A 31 -0.85 -1.07 -19.75
C LYS A 31 -1.45 -1.16 -18.35
N PRO A 32 -0.97 -2.08 -17.50
CA PRO A 32 -1.36 -2.08 -16.10
C PRO A 32 -0.87 -0.79 -15.42
N VAL A 33 -1.70 -0.25 -14.52
CA VAL A 33 -1.39 0.97 -13.76
C VAL A 33 -0.77 0.67 -12.39
N GLY A 34 -0.56 -0.60 -12.08
CA GLY A 34 0.01 -1.03 -10.82
C GLY A 34 -0.01 -2.53 -10.65
N MET A 35 0.35 -2.96 -9.46
CA MET A 35 0.37 -4.37 -9.09
C MET A 35 0.00 -4.57 -7.63
N ILE A 36 -0.69 -5.67 -7.36
CA ILE A 36 -1.07 -6.12 -6.02
C ILE A 36 -0.59 -7.55 -5.79
N LEU A 37 -0.04 -7.80 -4.60
CA LEU A 37 0.21 -9.14 -4.06
C LEU A 37 -0.80 -9.40 -2.96
N VAL A 38 -1.55 -10.48 -3.08
CA VAL A 38 -2.57 -10.89 -2.11
C VAL A 38 -2.15 -12.20 -1.46
N ASN A 39 -2.27 -12.30 -0.14
CA ASN A 39 -2.06 -13.56 0.56
C ASN A 39 -3.30 -14.45 0.41
N GLY A 40 -3.08 -15.68 -0.04
CA GLY A 40 -4.13 -16.63 -0.35
C GLY A 40 -4.96 -16.26 -1.59
N THR A 41 -5.96 -17.08 -1.84
CA THR A 41 -6.94 -16.83 -2.91
C THR A 41 -7.93 -15.75 -2.49
N VAL A 42 -8.32 -14.90 -3.44
CA VAL A 42 -9.35 -13.89 -3.21
C VAL A 42 -10.69 -14.60 -3.08
N LYS A 43 -11.20 -14.69 -1.86
CA LYS A 43 -12.55 -15.16 -1.56
C LYS A 43 -13.44 -13.93 -1.38
N THR A 44 -14.32 -13.68 -2.33
CA THR A 44 -15.45 -12.75 -2.09
C THR A 44 -16.60 -13.51 -1.43
N ASP A 45 -17.72 -12.85 -1.10
CA ASP A 45 -18.92 -13.53 -0.56
C ASP A 45 -19.45 -14.65 -1.47
N THR A 46 -19.02 -14.63 -2.74
CA THR A 46 -19.11 -15.71 -3.72
C THR A 46 -17.71 -16.01 -4.28
N GLU A 47 -17.46 -17.20 -4.81
CA GLU A 47 -16.21 -17.42 -5.57
C GLU A 47 -16.18 -16.46 -6.77
N PRO A 48 -15.06 -15.78 -7.03
CA PRO A 48 -15.03 -14.80 -8.10
C PRO A 48 -15.31 -15.42 -9.45
N GLU A 49 -16.20 -14.81 -10.23
CA GLU A 49 -16.50 -15.25 -11.59
C GLU A 49 -15.51 -14.67 -12.61
N LEU A 50 -15.34 -15.34 -13.74
CA LEU A 50 -14.52 -14.83 -14.83
C LEU A 50 -15.05 -13.46 -15.29
N GLY A 51 -14.18 -12.45 -15.29
CA GLY A 51 -14.54 -11.07 -15.65
C GLY A 51 -15.08 -10.22 -14.50
N GLN A 52 -15.22 -10.78 -13.29
CA GLN A 52 -15.48 -9.99 -12.08
C GLN A 52 -14.25 -9.15 -11.73
N VAL A 53 -14.47 -7.91 -11.32
CA VAL A 53 -13.43 -7.00 -10.83
C VAL A 53 -13.59 -6.83 -9.32
N VAL A 54 -12.47 -6.87 -8.60
CA VAL A 54 -12.38 -6.45 -7.21
C VAL A 54 -11.83 -5.04 -7.20
N TYR A 55 -12.59 -4.10 -6.62
CA TYR A 55 -12.23 -2.68 -6.56
C TYR A 55 -11.61 -2.32 -5.22
N ALA A 56 -10.67 -1.39 -5.25
CA ALA A 56 -10.19 -0.68 -4.07
C ALA A 56 -11.23 0.34 -3.60
N GLU A 57 -11.24 0.57 -2.30
CA GLU A 57 -11.87 1.73 -1.68
C GLU A 57 -10.97 2.95 -1.90
N PHE A 58 -11.57 4.14 -2.07
CA PHE A 58 -10.83 5.39 -2.24
C PHE A 58 -11.21 6.38 -1.13
N THR A 59 -10.26 6.65 -0.24
CA THR A 59 -10.42 7.54 0.92
C THR A 59 -9.11 8.30 1.17
N ASP A 60 -9.21 9.56 1.57
CA ASP A 60 -8.03 10.41 1.87
C ASP A 60 -6.98 10.44 0.76
N ASN A 61 -7.45 10.45 -0.49
CA ASN A 61 -6.64 10.43 -1.72
C ASN A 61 -5.79 9.16 -1.91
N GLN A 62 -6.17 8.06 -1.28
CA GLN A 62 -5.49 6.78 -1.41
C GLN A 62 -6.47 5.67 -1.77
N TYR A 63 -6.07 4.81 -2.70
CA TYR A 63 -6.73 3.54 -2.94
C TYR A 63 -6.27 2.52 -1.91
N ARG A 64 -7.18 1.71 -1.37
CA ARG A 64 -6.88 0.58 -0.47
C ARG A 64 -7.82 -0.60 -0.73
N PHE A 65 -7.27 -1.80 -0.72
CA PHE A 65 -8.04 -3.04 -0.75
C PHE A 65 -8.21 -3.58 0.67
N PRO A 66 -9.44 -3.98 1.08
CA PRO A 66 -9.69 -4.65 2.35
C PRO A 66 -9.26 -6.13 2.29
N LEU A 67 -8.02 -6.37 1.86
CA LEU A 67 -7.40 -7.68 1.67
C LEU A 67 -6.08 -7.73 2.44
N ASP A 68 -5.66 -8.93 2.82
CA ASP A 68 -4.30 -9.20 3.27
C ASP A 68 -3.35 -9.08 2.08
N ALA A 69 -2.92 -7.85 1.79
CA ALA A 69 -2.26 -7.51 0.55
C ALA A 69 -1.28 -6.33 0.68
N VAL A 70 -0.35 -6.27 -0.26
CA VAL A 70 0.49 -5.10 -0.56
C VAL A 70 0.27 -4.69 -2.01
N MET A 71 0.31 -3.40 -2.29
CA MET A 71 0.18 -2.92 -3.67
C MET A 71 0.93 -1.64 -3.94
N VAL A 72 1.18 -1.37 -5.21
CA VAL A 72 1.69 -0.11 -5.74
C VAL A 72 0.88 0.28 -6.96
N TYR A 73 0.62 1.57 -7.15
CA TYR A 73 -0.07 2.08 -8.33
C TYR A 73 0.40 3.47 -8.72
N TYR A 74 0.36 3.74 -10.03
CA TYR A 74 0.55 5.05 -10.63
C TYR A 74 -0.32 5.17 -11.89
N PHE A 75 -1.12 6.21 -11.99
CA PHE A 75 -1.82 6.56 -13.23
C PHE A 75 -2.19 8.04 -13.30
N ASP A 76 -2.22 8.55 -14.53
CA ASP A 76 -2.81 9.85 -14.83
C ASP A 76 -4.35 9.68 -14.83
N TYR A 77 -5.04 10.40 -13.95
CA TYR A 77 -6.50 10.42 -13.87
C TYR A 77 -7.10 11.34 -14.95
N ASP A 78 -6.49 12.51 -15.12
CA ASP A 78 -6.76 13.48 -16.18
C ASP A 78 -5.47 14.23 -16.57
N GLU A 79 -5.59 15.30 -17.35
CA GLU A 79 -4.44 16.09 -17.82
C GLU A 79 -3.70 16.85 -16.70
N GLU A 80 -4.34 17.06 -15.54
CA GLU A 80 -3.81 17.86 -14.43
C GLU A 80 -3.57 17.02 -13.15
N THR A 81 -4.13 15.82 -13.10
CA THR A 81 -4.20 14.98 -11.90
C THR A 81 -3.64 13.61 -12.16
N ALA A 82 -2.68 13.19 -11.34
CA ALA A 82 -2.18 11.82 -11.28
C ALA A 82 -2.31 11.27 -9.86
N TYR A 83 -2.58 9.98 -9.75
CA TYR A 83 -2.59 9.25 -8.49
C TYR A 83 -1.40 8.31 -8.44
N ALA A 84 -0.66 8.37 -7.33
CA ALA A 84 0.46 7.50 -7.04
C ALA A 84 0.39 7.08 -5.57
N GLY A 85 0.65 5.82 -5.28
CA GLY A 85 0.70 5.36 -3.90
C GLY A 85 0.90 3.87 -3.76
N ASP A 86 0.84 3.44 -2.51
CA ASP A 86 0.97 2.06 -2.12
C ASP A 86 -0.02 1.68 -1.01
N GLN A 87 -0.04 0.39 -0.70
CA GLN A 87 -0.64 -0.16 0.49
C GLN A 87 0.37 -1.09 1.14
N ASN A 88 0.61 -0.87 2.44
CA ASN A 88 1.38 -1.77 3.29
C ASN A 88 2.86 -1.95 2.85
N CYS A 89 3.41 -1.03 2.07
CA CYS A 89 4.82 -1.02 1.74
C CYS A 89 5.61 -0.21 2.78
N THR A 90 6.76 -0.72 3.20
CA THR A 90 7.68 -0.02 4.11
C THR A 90 8.57 0.98 3.39
N SER A 91 8.75 0.80 2.07
CA SER A 91 9.36 1.76 1.18
C SER A 91 8.79 1.62 -0.23
N LEU A 92 8.83 2.72 -0.98
CA LEU A 92 8.41 2.78 -2.37
C LEU A 92 9.31 3.76 -3.12
N THR A 93 9.78 3.35 -4.29
CA THR A 93 10.44 4.23 -5.25
C THR A 93 9.79 4.05 -6.60
N PHE A 94 9.40 5.17 -7.23
CA PHE A 94 9.03 5.20 -8.63
C PHE A 94 10.21 5.67 -9.48
N ALA A 95 10.37 5.05 -10.65
CA ALA A 95 11.31 5.48 -11.67
C ALA A 95 10.60 5.58 -13.02
N ALA A 96 11.06 6.50 -13.87
CA ALA A 96 10.59 6.60 -15.25
C ALA A 96 11.64 6.00 -16.17
N ASN A 97 11.27 4.98 -16.94
CA ASN A 97 12.12 4.42 -17.97
C ASN A 97 11.88 5.22 -19.27
N ALA A 98 12.86 6.07 -19.62
CA ALA A 98 12.74 6.97 -20.78
C ALA A 98 12.67 6.22 -22.12
N ASP A 99 13.25 5.01 -22.19
CA ASP A 99 13.30 4.20 -23.41
C ASP A 99 11.96 3.49 -23.65
N THR A 100 11.42 2.86 -22.61
CA THR A 100 10.13 2.14 -22.69
C THR A 100 8.92 3.06 -22.47
N LYS A 101 9.15 4.27 -21.96
CA LYS A 101 8.12 5.24 -21.52
C LYS A 101 7.17 4.64 -20.47
N GLN A 102 7.68 3.74 -19.64
CA GLN A 102 6.94 3.10 -18.56
C GLN A 102 7.39 3.65 -17.20
N VAL A 103 6.45 3.68 -16.26
CA VAL A 103 6.76 3.93 -14.85
C VAL A 103 7.07 2.60 -14.20
N GLU A 104 8.25 2.49 -13.63
CA GLU A 104 8.72 1.36 -12.85
C GLU A 104 8.52 1.65 -11.36
N ALA A 105 8.26 0.61 -10.57
CA ALA A 105 8.14 0.73 -9.12
C ALA A 105 8.92 -0.37 -8.40
N GLU A 106 9.70 0.02 -7.41
CA GLU A 106 10.36 -0.88 -6.47
C GLU A 106 9.82 -0.62 -5.06
N ALA A 107 9.28 -1.66 -4.44
CA ALA A 107 8.70 -1.59 -3.10
C ALA A 107 9.29 -2.65 -2.17
N SER A 108 9.56 -2.26 -0.93
CA SER A 108 9.82 -3.21 0.16
C SER A 108 8.57 -3.34 1.02
N CYS A 109 8.29 -4.56 1.47
CA CYS A 109 7.17 -4.87 2.33
C CYS A 109 7.60 -5.89 3.38
N ARG A 110 6.79 -6.05 4.44
CA ARG A 110 7.02 -7.06 5.47
C ARG A 110 5.93 -8.11 5.46
N TYR A 111 6.34 -9.35 5.63
CA TYR A 111 5.48 -10.53 5.63
C TYR A 111 5.74 -11.37 6.88
N ILE A 112 4.68 -11.95 7.45
CA ILE A 112 4.74 -12.83 8.61
C ILE A 112 4.54 -14.26 8.10
N PHE A 113 5.62 -15.04 8.04
CA PHE A 113 5.50 -16.47 7.79
C PHE A 113 4.85 -17.16 8.99
N ARG A 114 3.78 -17.94 8.75
CA ARG A 114 3.09 -18.72 9.78
C ARG A 114 3.05 -20.19 9.37
N GLU A 115 3.71 -21.05 10.13
CA GLU A 115 3.69 -22.49 9.86
C GLU A 115 2.24 -23.01 9.88
N GLY A 116 1.90 -23.86 8.89
CA GLY A 116 0.55 -24.41 8.75
C GLY A 116 -0.54 -23.46 8.24
N SER A 117 -0.22 -22.18 7.99
CA SER A 117 -1.15 -21.21 7.38
C SER A 117 -1.07 -21.20 5.85
N GLU A 118 -2.00 -20.48 5.21
CA GLU A 118 -1.91 -20.16 3.78
C GLU A 118 -0.73 -19.21 3.57
N ASN A 119 0.37 -19.70 3.01
CA ASN A 119 1.56 -18.90 2.74
C ASN A 119 1.78 -18.67 1.24
N THR A 120 0.72 -18.84 0.45
CA THR A 120 0.77 -18.65 -0.99
C THR A 120 0.30 -17.25 -1.32
N ILE A 121 1.20 -16.44 -1.87
CA ILE A 121 0.87 -15.12 -2.38
C ILE A 121 0.54 -15.19 -3.87
N TYR A 122 -0.42 -14.39 -4.29
CA TYR A 122 -0.92 -14.30 -5.66
C TYR A 122 -0.74 -12.88 -6.17
N ALA A 123 -0.19 -12.73 -7.36
CA ALA A 123 0.02 -11.43 -7.97
C ALA A 123 -0.99 -11.14 -9.07
N TYR A 124 -1.45 -9.89 -9.12
CA TYR A 124 -2.40 -9.40 -10.12
C TYR A 124 -1.98 -8.01 -10.60
N TYR A 125 -2.25 -7.72 -11.87
CA TYR A 125 -2.19 -6.35 -12.38
C TYR A 125 -3.38 -5.53 -11.88
N LEU A 126 -3.12 -4.25 -11.59
CA LEU A 126 -4.14 -3.26 -11.32
C LEU A 126 -4.48 -2.49 -12.59
N TYR A 127 -5.77 -2.16 -12.75
CA TYR A 127 -6.31 -1.37 -13.84
C TYR A 127 -7.20 -0.26 -13.28
N TYR A 128 -7.20 0.89 -13.94
CA TYR A 128 -8.14 1.97 -13.68
C TYR A 128 -9.15 2.05 -14.82
N ASP A 129 -10.43 1.84 -14.53
CA ASP A 129 -11.49 1.74 -15.55
C ASP A 129 -12.35 3.00 -15.69
N GLY A 130 -11.97 4.09 -15.00
CA GLY A 130 -12.77 5.31 -14.87
C GLY A 130 -13.81 5.26 -13.75
N LYS A 131 -14.12 4.09 -13.18
CA LYS A 131 -14.94 3.94 -11.97
C LYS A 131 -14.07 3.80 -10.73
N GLY A 132 -12.98 3.04 -10.83
CA GLY A 132 -12.06 2.83 -9.73
C GLY A 132 -10.83 2.02 -10.13
N LEU A 133 -9.91 1.90 -9.18
CA LEU A 133 -8.75 1.02 -9.28
C LEU A 133 -9.17 -0.39 -8.89
N GLY A 134 -8.88 -1.39 -9.72
CA GLY A 134 -9.27 -2.77 -9.45
C GLY A 134 -8.43 -3.81 -10.17
N PHE A 135 -8.66 -5.08 -9.86
CA PHE A 135 -8.03 -6.21 -10.52
C PHE A 135 -9.02 -7.36 -10.77
N TYR A 136 -8.64 -8.26 -11.66
CA TYR A 136 -9.41 -9.45 -12.02
C TYR A 136 -8.85 -10.67 -11.26
N PRO A 137 -9.52 -11.18 -10.20
CA PRO A 137 -9.00 -12.25 -9.35
C PRO A 137 -8.87 -13.61 -10.07
N MET A 138 -9.49 -13.78 -11.25
CA MET A 138 -9.32 -14.97 -12.10
C MET A 138 -8.14 -14.85 -13.08
N GLU A 139 -7.48 -13.70 -13.15
CA GLU A 139 -6.32 -13.44 -14.02
C GLU A 139 -5.03 -13.33 -13.21
N THR A 140 -4.71 -14.39 -12.45
CA THR A 140 -3.47 -14.47 -11.67
C THR A 140 -2.25 -14.48 -12.59
N LEU A 141 -1.29 -13.59 -12.31
CA LEU A 141 -0.01 -13.55 -13.02
C LEU A 141 0.95 -14.63 -12.53
N MET A 142 1.00 -14.80 -11.21
CA MET A 142 1.80 -15.81 -10.55
C MET A 142 1.25 -16.13 -9.16
N ALA A 143 1.55 -17.34 -8.72
CA ALA A 143 1.37 -17.77 -7.34
C ALA A 143 2.72 -18.25 -6.80
N HIS A 144 3.05 -17.87 -5.57
CA HIS A 144 4.30 -18.27 -4.94
C HIS A 144 4.08 -18.62 -3.48
N ARG A 145 4.61 -19.76 -3.04
CA ARG A 145 4.53 -20.20 -1.64
C ARG A 145 5.77 -19.75 -0.87
N ILE A 146 5.58 -18.89 0.12
CA ILE A 146 6.63 -18.44 1.03
C ILE A 146 7.05 -19.58 1.96
N THR A 147 8.36 -19.77 2.13
CA THR A 147 8.96 -20.84 2.94
C THR A 147 9.72 -20.35 4.17
N GLY A 148 9.63 -19.06 4.51
CA GLY A 148 10.19 -18.48 5.74
C GLY A 148 11.53 -17.73 5.60
N GLU A 149 12.13 -17.73 4.40
CA GLU A 149 13.30 -16.90 4.08
C GLU A 149 12.89 -15.53 3.52
N GLU A 150 13.82 -14.56 3.52
CA GLU A 150 13.63 -13.30 2.77
C GLU A 150 13.40 -13.64 1.29
N PHE A 151 12.38 -13.02 0.71
CA PHE A 151 11.92 -13.36 -0.62
C PHE A 151 11.68 -12.11 -1.44
N SER A 152 12.40 -11.97 -2.56
CA SER A 152 12.15 -10.91 -3.52
C SER A 152 11.42 -11.47 -4.73
N ILE A 153 10.31 -10.82 -5.10
CA ILE A 153 9.61 -11.06 -6.35
C ILE A 153 9.92 -9.93 -7.30
N ARG A 154 10.41 -10.31 -8.47
CA ARG A 154 10.35 -9.47 -9.65
C ARG A 154 9.22 -9.96 -10.53
N ILE A 155 8.22 -9.13 -10.76
CA ILE A 155 7.12 -9.43 -11.69
C ILE A 155 7.28 -8.46 -12.83
N ASN A 156 7.74 -8.95 -13.98
CA ASN A 156 8.13 -8.17 -15.16
C ASN A 156 9.28 -7.17 -14.89
N GLU A 157 9.70 -6.41 -15.91
CA GLU A 157 10.78 -5.40 -15.77
C GLU A 157 10.31 -4.15 -15.00
N GLN A 158 8.99 -3.94 -14.90
CA GLN A 158 8.33 -2.74 -14.41
C GLN A 158 8.07 -2.76 -12.90
N TYR A 159 7.69 -3.89 -12.29
CA TYR A 159 7.31 -3.93 -10.88
C TYR A 159 8.15 -4.91 -10.05
N ARG A 160 8.74 -4.42 -8.97
CA ARG A 160 9.54 -5.22 -8.03
C ARG A 160 9.03 -5.08 -6.60
N PHE A 161 8.83 -6.22 -5.95
CA PHE A 161 8.48 -6.31 -4.55
C PHE A 161 9.54 -7.13 -3.80
N THR A 162 10.07 -6.60 -2.71
CA THR A 162 10.89 -7.36 -1.76
C THR A 162 10.09 -7.58 -0.50
N LEU A 163 9.93 -8.85 -0.11
CA LEU A 163 9.20 -9.27 1.08
C LEU A 163 10.18 -9.76 2.14
N GLU A 164 10.26 -9.02 3.23
CA GLU A 164 11.10 -9.34 4.38
C GLU A 164 10.27 -10.11 5.41
N ASN A 165 10.75 -11.28 5.83
CA ASN A 165 10.14 -12.04 6.92
C ASN A 165 10.60 -11.48 8.27
N GLU A 166 9.79 -10.61 8.87
CA GLU A 166 10.08 -9.96 10.16
C GLU A 166 8.89 -10.12 11.11
N LYS A 167 9.13 -10.06 12.42
CA LYS A 167 8.04 -9.95 13.40
C LYS A 167 7.41 -8.55 13.34
N PRO A 168 6.10 -8.41 13.57
CA PRO A 168 5.48 -7.10 13.65
C PRO A 168 5.93 -6.34 14.89
N THR A 169 6.14 -5.03 14.75
CA THR A 169 6.45 -4.12 15.86
C THR A 169 5.18 -3.80 16.62
N SER A 170 5.14 -4.11 17.92
CA SER A 170 4.05 -3.72 18.83
C SER A 170 4.31 -2.35 19.46
N PHE A 171 5.57 -2.07 19.78
CA PHE A 171 6.02 -0.75 20.23
C PHE A 171 7.50 -0.58 19.90
N PHE A 172 7.94 0.67 19.85
CA PHE A 172 9.36 1.00 19.74
C PHE A 172 9.72 2.13 20.70
N THR A 173 10.97 2.14 21.14
CA THR A 173 11.52 3.22 21.96
C THR A 173 12.30 4.18 21.09
N ILE A 174 12.31 5.46 21.45
CA ILE A 174 13.07 6.52 20.79
C ILE A 174 13.95 7.16 21.85
N CYS A 175 15.26 7.03 21.72
CA CYS A 175 16.25 7.67 22.59
C CYS A 175 16.99 8.75 21.79
N CYS A 176 16.79 10.01 22.15
CA CYS A 176 17.46 11.17 21.54
C CYS A 176 18.73 11.48 22.33
N ARG A 177 19.87 11.64 21.67
CA ARG A 177 21.16 11.85 22.31
C ARG A 177 21.94 13.01 21.70
N LYS A 178 22.87 13.54 22.51
CA LYS A 178 23.98 14.41 22.13
C LYS A 178 25.28 13.77 22.57
N GLY A 179 25.99 13.12 21.66
CA GLY A 179 27.08 12.22 22.04
C GLY A 179 26.57 11.09 22.95
N GLU A 180 27.11 10.99 24.17
CA GLU A 180 26.71 9.99 25.16
C GLU A 180 25.56 10.45 26.07
N GLU A 181 25.19 11.74 26.03
CA GLU A 181 24.12 12.30 26.86
C GLU A 181 22.73 11.94 26.29
N GLU A 182 21.86 11.36 27.11
CA GLU A 182 20.44 11.18 26.78
C GLU A 182 19.67 12.48 27.02
N LEU A 183 19.08 13.03 25.96
CA LEU A 183 18.27 14.25 26.01
C LEU A 183 16.78 13.93 26.23
N ALA A 184 16.29 12.85 25.63
CA ALA A 184 14.91 12.42 25.76
C ALA A 184 14.75 10.92 25.47
N PHE A 185 13.75 10.32 26.10
CA PHE A 185 13.34 8.94 25.87
C PHE A 185 11.82 8.86 25.78
N GLY A 186 11.32 8.12 24.81
CA GLY A 186 9.89 7.89 24.62
C GLY A 186 9.59 6.48 24.13
N THR A 187 8.35 6.05 24.34
CA THR A 187 7.80 4.81 23.79
C THR A 187 6.62 5.17 22.89
N VAL A 188 6.59 4.59 21.69
CA VAL A 188 5.56 4.84 20.69
C VAL A 188 4.98 3.52 20.21
N ARG A 189 3.67 3.49 19.98
CA ARG A 189 2.95 2.35 19.41
C ARG A 189 2.47 2.70 18.00
N PRO A 190 2.75 1.86 16.98
CA PRO A 190 2.27 2.10 15.61
C PRO A 190 0.74 2.27 15.51
N GLU A 191 -0.03 1.57 16.36
CA GLU A 191 -1.51 1.69 16.38
C GLU A 191 -1.99 3.10 16.73
N GLU A 192 -1.24 3.83 17.55
CA GLU A 192 -1.56 5.18 18.03
C GLU A 192 -1.03 6.29 17.10
N MET A 193 -0.29 5.92 16.04
CA MET A 193 0.28 6.84 15.09
C MET A 193 -0.64 7.07 13.90
N ASP A 194 -0.72 8.32 13.43
CA ASP A 194 -1.06 8.57 12.03
C ASP A 194 0.17 8.32 11.16
N ASP A 195 -0.04 7.91 9.91
CA ASP A 195 1.07 7.81 8.97
C ASP A 195 1.68 9.20 8.72
N TYR A 196 3.01 9.27 8.63
CA TYR A 196 3.80 10.50 8.60
C TYR A 196 3.63 11.44 9.82
N MET A 197 3.22 10.92 10.99
CA MET A 197 3.20 11.68 12.24
C MET A 197 4.57 12.35 12.49
N LYS A 198 4.55 13.65 12.80
CA LYS A 198 5.76 14.42 13.12
C LYS A 198 6.19 14.20 14.56
N TYR A 199 7.47 13.92 14.78
CA TYR A 199 8.09 13.78 16.09
C TYR A 199 9.20 14.82 16.26
N PRO A 200 9.00 15.86 17.09
CA PRO A 200 10.01 16.89 17.33
C PRO A 200 11.15 16.34 18.18
N LEU A 201 12.38 16.54 17.72
CA LEU A 201 13.59 16.15 18.46
C LEU A 201 14.07 17.31 19.35
N PRO A 202 14.58 17.05 20.56
CA PRO A 202 15.15 18.09 21.43
C PRO A 202 16.31 18.83 20.77
N GLU A 203 16.48 20.11 21.12
CA GLU A 203 17.63 20.91 20.69
C GLU A 203 18.96 20.23 21.06
N GLY A 204 19.91 20.23 20.13
CA GLY A 204 21.21 19.60 20.32
C GLY A 204 21.26 18.09 20.05
N THR A 205 20.15 17.46 19.65
CA THR A 205 20.12 16.05 19.24
C THR A 205 21.01 15.83 18.01
N ASP A 206 22.01 14.95 18.12
CA ASP A 206 22.92 14.54 17.03
C ASP A 206 22.79 13.04 16.68
N ASN A 207 21.99 12.31 17.46
CA ASN A 207 21.76 10.90 17.29
C ASN A 207 20.39 10.49 17.84
N VAL A 208 19.67 9.66 17.11
CA VAL A 208 18.45 9.00 17.60
C VAL A 208 18.63 7.49 17.49
N GLU A 209 18.44 6.78 18.60
CA GLU A 209 18.37 5.31 18.61
C GLU A 209 16.92 4.88 18.73
N ILE A 210 16.47 4.07 17.78
CA ILE A 210 15.15 3.44 17.79
C ILE A 210 15.32 1.93 17.98
N ASN A 211 14.66 1.37 19.00
CA ASN A 211 14.61 -0.07 19.22
C ASN A 211 13.16 -0.55 19.11
N ALA A 212 12.90 -1.52 18.23
CA ALA A 212 11.57 -2.07 17.98
C ALA A 212 11.38 -3.39 18.76
N PHE A 213 10.18 -3.59 19.29
CA PHE A 213 9.83 -4.74 20.11
C PHE A 213 8.51 -5.37 19.66
N ASP A 214 8.41 -6.69 19.79
CA ASP A 214 7.18 -7.43 19.52
C ASP A 214 6.17 -7.34 20.69
N VAL A 215 5.01 -7.98 20.54
CA VAL A 215 3.95 -7.96 21.56
C VAL A 215 4.36 -8.57 22.90
N ASN A 216 5.36 -9.45 22.92
CA ASN A 216 5.91 -10.06 24.14
C ASN A 216 7.04 -9.22 24.75
N GLY A 217 7.39 -8.08 24.13
CA GLY A 217 8.52 -7.26 24.52
C GLY A 217 9.87 -7.82 24.07
N GLU A 218 9.89 -8.77 23.14
CA GLU A 218 11.14 -9.26 22.57
C GLU A 218 11.68 -8.26 21.57
N PHE A 219 13.00 -8.05 21.60
CA PHE A 219 13.69 -7.15 20.68
C PHE A 219 13.62 -7.69 19.24
N ILE A 220 13.23 -6.81 18.31
CA ILE A 220 13.18 -7.10 16.86
C ILE A 220 14.40 -6.50 16.17
N SER A 221 14.57 -5.17 16.29
CA SER A 221 15.60 -4.44 15.56
C SER A 221 16.02 -3.15 16.26
N ARG A 222 17.22 -2.68 15.90
CA ARG A 222 17.76 -1.38 16.29
C ARG A 222 18.08 -0.58 15.04
N LYS A 223 17.76 0.71 15.06
CA LYS A 223 18.18 1.67 14.05
C LYS A 223 18.78 2.90 14.70
N GLU A 224 19.94 3.31 14.21
CA GLU A 224 20.57 4.57 14.57
C GLU A 224 20.35 5.55 13.43
N LEU A 225 19.88 6.75 13.76
CA LEU A 225 19.52 7.79 12.81
C LEU A 225 20.33 9.06 13.14
N LYS A 226 20.84 9.70 12.11
CA LYS A 226 21.67 10.91 12.18
C LYS A 226 20.96 12.09 11.51
N PRO A 227 21.41 13.34 11.75
CA PRO A 227 20.90 14.49 11.01
C PRO A 227 20.93 14.23 9.50
N GLY A 228 19.77 14.30 8.85
CA GLY A 228 19.55 13.91 7.46
C GLY A 228 18.64 12.69 7.30
N ASP A 229 18.49 11.86 8.33
CA ASP A 229 17.53 10.76 8.37
C ASP A 229 16.18 11.25 8.90
N TYR A 230 15.26 11.59 8.00
CA TYR A 230 14.01 12.26 8.37
C TYR A 230 12.87 11.33 8.74
N SER A 231 13.03 10.01 8.61
CA SER A 231 11.94 9.07 8.88
C SER A 231 12.40 7.72 9.42
N TYR A 232 11.49 7.11 10.18
CA TYR A 232 11.54 5.72 10.60
C TYR A 232 10.19 5.05 10.26
N THR A 233 10.23 3.93 9.56
CA THR A 233 9.02 3.18 9.19
C THR A 233 8.91 1.91 10.04
N ALA A 234 7.80 1.79 10.76
CA ALA A 234 7.46 0.61 11.55
C ALA A 234 6.48 -0.28 10.77
N GLY A 235 6.83 -1.57 10.62
CA GLY A 235 5.91 -2.61 10.23
C GLY A 235 5.13 -3.11 11.44
N TYR A 236 3.80 -3.14 11.38
CA TYR A 236 2.92 -3.49 12.50
C TYR A 236 1.85 -4.51 12.08
N ASP A 237 1.30 -5.21 13.06
CA ASP A 237 0.28 -6.23 12.80
C ASP A 237 -1.06 -5.57 12.43
N ILE A 238 -1.64 -5.99 11.31
CA ILE A 238 -2.97 -5.59 10.85
C ILE A 238 -3.96 -6.76 10.82
N GLY A 239 -3.59 -7.90 11.41
CA GLY A 239 -4.39 -9.13 11.45
C GLY A 239 -4.14 -10.10 10.29
N GLY A 240 -3.38 -9.66 9.27
CA GLY A 240 -2.97 -10.45 8.11
C GLY A 240 -1.57 -11.08 8.24
N GLN A 241 -1.02 -11.55 7.13
CA GLN A 241 0.39 -11.92 7.01
C GLN A 241 1.22 -10.81 6.39
N PHE A 242 0.66 -9.96 5.53
CA PHE A 242 1.28 -8.68 5.25
C PHE A 242 1.13 -7.77 6.46
N GLN A 243 2.22 -7.12 6.84
CA GLN A 243 2.21 -6.11 7.90
C GLN A 243 1.73 -4.77 7.34
N GLY A 244 1.03 -3.99 8.17
CA GLY A 244 0.83 -2.57 7.87
C GLY A 244 2.14 -1.81 8.03
N ALA A 245 2.25 -0.64 7.40
CA ALA A 245 3.41 0.24 7.54
C ALA A 245 2.96 1.65 7.95
N LYS A 246 3.65 2.24 8.92
CA LYS A 246 3.50 3.66 9.29
C LYS A 246 4.86 4.30 9.47
N SER A 247 5.00 5.51 8.95
CA SER A 247 6.22 6.30 8.99
C SER A 247 6.13 7.38 10.07
N LEU A 248 7.11 7.42 10.96
CA LEU A 248 7.34 8.53 11.87
C LEU A 248 8.29 9.53 11.19
N ARG A 249 7.91 10.80 11.09
CA ARG A 249 8.76 11.87 10.55
C ARG A 249 9.51 12.58 11.66
N LEU A 250 10.83 12.41 11.70
CA LEU A 250 11.71 13.08 12.66
C LEU A 250 11.92 14.54 12.24
N VAL A 251 11.66 15.46 13.17
CA VAL A 251 11.92 16.88 12.98
C VAL A 251 13.18 17.24 13.75
N TRP A 252 14.31 17.20 13.04
CA TRP A 252 15.61 17.59 13.57
C TRP A 252 15.64 19.07 13.94
N PRO A 253 16.31 19.45 15.05
CA PRO A 253 16.53 20.84 15.37
C PRO A 253 17.39 21.49 14.27
N GLU A 254 17.16 22.77 13.99
CA GLU A 254 18.03 23.51 13.09
C GLU A 254 19.46 23.54 13.65
N PRO A 255 20.49 23.43 12.79
CA PRO A 255 21.86 23.63 13.25
C PRO A 255 21.96 25.03 13.84
N ALA A 256 22.52 25.15 15.05
CA ALA A 256 22.79 26.46 15.65
C ALA A 256 23.59 27.30 14.65
N GLU A 257 23.07 28.49 14.31
CA GLU A 257 23.81 29.43 13.46
C GLU A 257 25.18 29.72 14.09
N PRO A 258 26.25 29.75 13.28
CA PRO A 258 27.62 29.90 13.77
C PRO A 258 27.92 31.26 14.41
#